data_AF-A0A951LQN0-F1
#
_entry.id   AF-A0A951LQN0-F1
#
_cell.length_a   1.000
_cell.length_b   1.000
_cell.length_c   1.000
_cell.angle_alpha   90.00
_cell.angle_beta   90.00
_cell.angle_gamma   90.00
#
_symmetry.space_group_name_H-M   'P 1'
#
loop_
_entity.id
_entity.type
_entity.pdbx_description
1 polymer ?
#
loop_
_entity_poly.entity_id
_entity_poly.type
_entity_poly.pdbx_seq_one_letter_code
_entity_poly.pdbx_strand_id
1 'polypeptide(L)'
;MAAGPALKAAVPFYGPAPDPSEAPHVQAATLIILAGLDARVNGTARPWAEALRAAGKDVTVHEFPNVDHAFHNDTSAARYN
;
A
#
# COMPACT_ATOMS: atom_id res chain seq x y z
N MET A 1 1.85 7.86 5.54
CA MET A 1 3.15 7.18 5.47
C MET A 1 4.25 8.17 5.08
N ALA A 2 4.48 9.20 5.91
CA ALA A 2 5.70 9.99 5.82
C ALA A 2 6.56 9.56 7.01
N ALA A 3 7.39 8.54 6.81
CA ALA A 3 8.27 8.05 7.85
C ALA A 3 9.52 8.94 7.95
N GLY A 4 9.98 9.19 9.17
CA GLY A 4 11.21 9.95 9.41
C GLY A 4 12.47 9.24 8.86
N PRO A 5 13.61 9.93 8.80
CA PRO A 5 14.82 9.50 8.10
C PRO A 5 15.46 8.19 8.62
N ALA A 6 15.03 7.73 9.79
CA ALA A 6 15.48 6.47 10.37
C ALA A 6 14.82 5.23 9.71
N LEU A 7 13.63 5.36 9.12
CA LEU A 7 12.93 4.21 8.55
C LEU A 7 13.58 3.79 7.22
N LYS A 8 14.07 2.56 7.16
CA LYS A 8 14.73 2.02 5.96
C LYS A 8 13.76 1.38 4.98
N ALA A 9 12.72 0.72 5.48
CA ALA A 9 11.70 0.09 4.64
C ALA A 9 10.32 0.09 5.30
N ALA A 10 9.27 0.05 4.48
CA ALA A 10 7.87 -0.06 4.90
C ALA A 10 7.12 -1.07 4.03
N VAL A 11 6.24 -1.88 4.65
CA VAL A 11 5.39 -2.85 3.95
C VAL A 11 3.93 -2.66 4.37
N PRO A 12 3.19 -1.69 3.80
CA PRO A 12 1.77 -1.54 4.09
C PRO A 12 0.95 -2.66 3.46
N PHE A 13 0.10 -3.28 4.27
CA PHE A 13 -0.92 -4.25 3.84
C PHE A 13 -2.27 -3.56 3.75
N TYR A 14 -2.88 -3.55 2.56
CA TYR A 14 -4.26 -3.09 2.29
C TYR A 14 -4.65 -1.81 3.07
N GLY A 15 -3.74 -0.84 3.15
CA GLY A 15 -3.94 0.43 3.86
C GLY A 15 -4.22 1.60 2.92
N PRO A 16 -5.15 2.52 3.26
CA PRO A 16 -5.34 3.74 2.47
C PRO A 16 -4.05 4.55 2.41
N ALA A 17 -3.78 5.13 1.25
CA ALA A 17 -2.52 5.82 1.00
C ALA A 17 -2.61 7.34 1.27
N PRO A 18 -1.47 8.01 1.50
CA PRO A 18 -1.41 9.47 1.59
C PRO A 18 -1.80 10.17 0.28
N ASP A 19 -1.93 11.49 0.36
CA ASP A 19 -2.01 12.32 -0.84
C ASP A 19 -0.75 12.11 -1.72
N PRO A 20 -0.89 11.87 -3.04
CA PRO A 20 0.23 11.70 -3.97
C PRO A 20 1.31 12.79 -3.91
N SER A 21 0.96 14.02 -3.54
CA SER A 21 1.91 15.14 -3.40
C SER A 21 2.96 14.93 -2.30
N GLU A 22 2.71 14.01 -1.37
CA GLU A 22 3.66 13.65 -0.30
C GLU A 22 4.72 12.63 -0.74
N ALA A 23 4.60 12.04 -1.93
CA ALA A 23 5.52 11.01 -2.42
C ALA A 23 7.00 11.45 -2.45
N PRO A 24 7.35 12.71 -2.80
CA PRO A 24 8.74 13.19 -2.77
C PRO A 24 9.38 13.15 -1.38
N HIS A 25 8.59 13.19 -0.31
CA HIS A 25 9.09 13.17 1.06
C HIS A 25 9.45 11.76 1.55
N VAL A 26 9.06 10.70 0.83
CA VAL A 26 9.37 9.32 1.21
C VAL A 26 10.85 9.02 1.02
N GLN A 27 11.46 8.41 2.03
CA GLN A 27 12.85 7.97 2.02
C GLN A 27 13.00 6.45 2.16
N ALA A 28 12.02 5.78 2.76
CA ALA A 28 12.04 4.34 2.97
C ALA A 28 11.71 3.57 1.68
N ALA A 29 12.39 2.45 1.44
CA ALA A 29 12.00 1.50 0.42
C ALA A 29 10.60 0.94 0.75
N THR A 30 9.71 0.86 -0.22
CA THR A 30 8.31 0.52 0.05
C THR A 30 7.83 -0.67 -0.78
N LEU A 31 7.31 -1.70 -0.10
CA LEU A 31 6.57 -2.80 -0.74
C LEU A 31 5.09 -2.69 -0.38
N ILE A 32 4.25 -2.31 -1.34
CA ILE A 32 2.81 -2.17 -1.14
C ILE A 32 2.12 -3.49 -1.45
N ILE A 33 1.35 -4.01 -0.50
CA ILE A 33 0.53 -5.22 -0.66
C ILE A 33 -0.94 -4.86 -0.83
N LEU A 34 -1.53 -5.19 -1.97
CA LEU A 34 -2.92 -4.89 -2.32
C LEU A 34 -3.78 -6.15 -2.42
N ALA A 35 -5.03 -6.02 -2.00
CA ALA A 35 -6.09 -7.00 -2.22
C ALA A 35 -6.88 -6.58 -3.48
N GLY A 36 -6.95 -7.44 -4.50
CA GLY A 36 -7.51 -7.08 -5.81
C GLY A 36 -8.97 -6.64 -5.77
N LEU A 37 -9.76 -7.12 -4.80
CA LEU A 37 -11.17 -6.77 -4.65
C LEU A 37 -11.42 -5.53 -3.77
N ASP A 38 -10.40 -4.99 -3.09
CA ASP A 38 -10.53 -3.83 -2.20
C ASP A 38 -10.51 -2.50 -2.97
N ALA A 39 -11.63 -2.17 -3.62
CA ALA A 39 -11.76 -0.96 -4.42
C ALA A 39 -11.47 0.34 -3.64
N ARG A 40 -11.82 0.36 -2.33
CA ARG A 40 -11.64 1.54 -1.48
C ARG A 40 -10.17 1.85 -1.28
N VAL A 41 -9.38 0.85 -0.90
CA VAL A 41 -7.93 1.06 -0.70
C VAL A 41 -7.21 1.23 -2.02
N ASN A 42 -7.53 0.40 -3.02
CA ASN A 42 -6.87 0.43 -4.32
C ASN A 42 -7.03 1.80 -5.02
N GLY A 43 -8.16 2.49 -4.79
CA GLY A 43 -8.40 3.83 -5.29
C GLY A 43 -7.40 4.89 -4.80
N THR A 44 -6.77 4.68 -3.64
CA THR A 44 -5.72 5.57 -3.11
C THR A 44 -4.32 5.01 -3.31
N ALA A 45 -4.14 3.69 -3.19
CA ALA A 45 -2.83 3.07 -3.22
C ALA A 45 -2.19 3.04 -4.61
N ARG A 46 -3.00 2.93 -5.69
CA ARG A 46 -2.48 2.94 -7.06
C ARG A 46 -1.93 4.33 -7.45
N PRO A 47 -2.67 5.45 -7.27
CA PRO A 47 -2.10 6.79 -7.48
C PRO A 47 -0.86 7.06 -6.63
N TRP A 48 -0.85 6.59 -5.38
CA TRP A 48 0.32 6.72 -4.51
C TRP A 48 1.55 5.97 -5.04
N ALA A 49 1.38 4.74 -5.52
CA ALA A 49 2.47 3.97 -6.11
C ALA A 49 3.02 4.64 -7.39
N GLU A 50 2.14 5.19 -8.23
CA GLU A 50 2.54 5.96 -9.41
C GLU A 50 3.34 7.21 -9.03
N ALA A 51 2.88 7.95 -8.02
CA ALA A 51 3.58 9.13 -7.52
C ALA A 51 4.95 8.81 -6.91
N LEU A 52 5.07 7.69 -6.17
CA LEU A 52 6.36 7.21 -5.67
C LEU A 52 7.32 6.86 -6.81
N ARG A 53 6.84 6.18 -7.86
CA ARG A 53 7.66 5.88 -9.05
C ARG A 53 8.08 7.16 -9.77
N ALA A 54 7.16 8.10 -9.96
CA ALA A 54 7.44 9.39 -10.60
C ALA A 54 8.45 10.23 -9.80
N ALA A 55 8.43 10.13 -8.48
CA ALA A 55 9.39 10.76 -7.58
C ALA A 55 10.72 9.99 -7.43
N GLY A 56 10.93 8.93 -8.23
CA GLY A 56 12.17 8.14 -8.23
C GLY A 56 12.41 7.32 -6.96
N LYS A 57 11.34 6.97 -6.23
CA LYS A 57 11.45 6.19 -4.98
C LYS A 57 11.54 4.70 -5.26
N ASP A 58 12.22 3.98 -4.38
CA ASP A 58 12.24 2.51 -4.39
C ASP A 58 10.88 1.99 -3.93
N VAL A 59 10.04 1.59 -4.90
CA VAL A 59 8.70 1.10 -4.65
C VAL A 59 8.40 -0.14 -5.49
N THR A 60 7.91 -1.18 -4.82
CA THR A 60 7.31 -2.36 -5.43
C THR A 60 5.85 -2.45 -5.01
N VAL A 61 4.98 -2.88 -5.93
CA VAL A 61 3.57 -3.17 -5.64
C VAL A 61 3.33 -4.63 -5.95
N HIS A 62 2.73 -5.33 -5.01
CA HIS A 62 2.25 -6.69 -5.21
C HIS A 62 0.74 -6.72 -4.97
N GLU A 63 -0.02 -7.06 -6.01
CA GLU A 63 -1.47 -7.16 -5.96
C GLU A 63 -1.88 -8.63 -6.03
N PHE A 64 -2.62 -9.09 -5.02
CA PHE A 64 -3.17 -10.44 -4.99
C PHE A 64 -4.57 -10.43 -5.63
N PRO A 65 -4.79 -11.14 -6.75
CA PRO A 65 -6.09 -11.18 -7.40
C PRO A 65 -7.10 -11.98 -6.55
N ASN A 66 -8.39 -11.63 -6.68
CA ASN A 66 -9.52 -12.38 -6.11
C ASN A 66 -9.54 -12.52 -4.57
N VAL A 67 -8.88 -11.61 -3.85
CA VAL A 67 -8.97 -11.53 -2.38
C VAL A 67 -9.51 -10.18 -1.93
N ASP A 68 -10.24 -10.19 -0.81
CA ASP A 68 -10.78 -8.98 -0.17
C ASP A 68 -9.82 -8.42 0.89
N HIS A 69 -10.16 -7.27 1.44
CA HIS A 69 -9.47 -6.62 2.54
C HIS A 69 -9.23 -7.56 3.72
N ALA A 70 -8.03 -7.47 4.30
CA ALA A 70 -7.59 -8.30 5.41
C ALA A 70 -7.46 -9.81 5.09
N PHE A 71 -7.18 -10.19 3.85
CA PHE A 71 -6.93 -11.60 3.47
C PHE A 71 -5.78 -12.29 4.22
N HIS A 72 -4.85 -11.51 4.78
CA HIS A 72 -3.73 -12.03 5.59
C HIS A 72 -4.08 -12.15 7.08
N ASN A 73 -5.31 -11.80 7.50
CA ASN A 73 -5.77 -11.94 8.87
C ASN A 73 -6.48 -13.30 9.07
N ASP A 74 -5.76 -14.24 9.69
CA ASP A 74 -6.19 -15.60 10.00
C ASP A 74 -7.26 -15.69 11.10
N THR A 75 -7.45 -14.64 11.89
CA THR A 75 -8.49 -14.56 12.93
C THR A 75 -9.86 -14.08 12.41
N SER A 76 -9.92 -13.61 11.16
CA SER A 76 -11.14 -13.05 10.55
C SER A 76 -11.96 -14.10 9.79
N ALA A 77 -12.41 -15.15 10.48
CA ALA A 77 -13.32 -16.16 9.90
C ALA A 77 -14.71 -15.59 9.50
N ALA A 78 -15.05 -14.36 9.89
CA ALA A 78 -16.41 -13.83 9.89
C ALA A 78 -16.82 -12.96 8.67
N ARG A 79 -16.15 -13.07 7.51
CA ARG A 79 -16.53 -12.28 6.31
C ARG A 79 -17.14 -13.06 5.15
N TYR A 80 -17.34 -14.36 5.31
CA TYR A 80 -18.20 -15.14 4.42
C TYR A 80 -19.52 -15.42 5.13
N ASN A 81 -20.62 -14.91 4.57
CA ASN A 81 -21.96 -15.44 4.78
C ASN A 81 -22.45 -15.93 3.42
#